data_AF-A0A9P7RSM9-F1
#
_entry.id   AF-A0A9P7RSM9-F1
#
_cell.length_a   1.000
_cell.length_b   1.000
_cell.length_c   1.000
_cell.angle_alpha   90.00
_cell.angle_beta   90.00
_cell.angle_gamma   90.00
#
_symmetry.space_group_name_H-M   'P 1'
#
loop_
_entity.id
_entity.type
_entity.pdbx_description
1 polymer ?
#
loop_
_entity_poly.entity_id
_entity_poly.type
_entity_poly.pdbx_seq_one_letter_code
_entity_poly.pdbx_strand_id
1 'polypeptide(L)'
;MKRLALPKLRGILFLHRSETDNKPFVIAKLASGKEVEHTLHLQAIPGTVEILSHHPMMRKKDTNLLITYYVGLNLQWYCGTYQYLSSRVPPPLQVATDLLATVQDIHKAGLAHLDIKPTNICVPDGALSSPGAVLIDFGSSQRIPGCVCYPFGTVGWLAPEVECEQEDVDLCLVDIWATGKVLLRMSQQLLQDVSGISLLREVGEALSAPTPAERISLVAARNKLLVEAGHIA
;
A
#
# COMPACT_ATOMS: atom_id res chain seq x y z
N MET A 1 -10.87 27.87 13.45
CA MET A 1 -10.59 26.51 12.95
C MET A 1 -10.87 26.45 11.46
N LYS A 2 -9.84 26.44 10.60
CA LYS A 2 -10.03 26.20 9.16
C LYS A 2 -10.23 24.69 8.95
N ARG A 3 -11.40 24.29 8.46
CA ARG A 3 -11.63 22.91 7.98
C ARG A 3 -10.77 22.71 6.73
N LEU A 4 -9.69 21.95 6.84
CA LEU A 4 -9.03 21.39 5.66
C LEU A 4 -10.00 20.35 5.08
N ALA A 5 -10.54 20.65 3.89
CA ALA A 5 -11.30 19.68 3.13
C ALA A 5 -10.31 18.61 2.64
N LEU A 6 -10.32 17.45 3.29
CA LEU A 6 -9.58 16.29 2.82
C LEU A 6 -10.41 15.56 1.75
N PRO A 7 -9.77 15.00 0.72
CA PRO A 7 -10.47 14.32 -0.36
C PRO A 7 -11.29 13.14 0.19
N LYS A 8 -12.50 12.97 -0.36
CA LYS A 8 -13.45 11.92 0.01
C LYS A 8 -12.86 10.53 -0.27
N LEU A 9 -12.19 9.94 0.71
CA LEU A 9 -12.09 8.50 0.83
C LEU A 9 -13.42 8.01 1.43
N ARG A 10 -14.15 7.20 0.66
CA ARG A 10 -15.49 6.70 0.99
C ARG A 10 -15.56 6.21 2.46
N GLY A 11 -16.19 7.00 3.34
CA GLY A 11 -16.57 6.54 4.69
C GLY A 11 -15.56 6.71 5.83
N ILE A 12 -14.49 7.51 5.68
CA ILE A 12 -13.60 7.85 6.81
C ILE A 12 -14.30 8.84 7.75
N LEU A 13 -14.51 8.43 9.00
CA LEU A 13 -15.03 9.28 10.08
C LEU A 13 -13.87 9.65 11.01
N PHE A 14 -13.45 10.92 10.88
CA PHE A 14 -12.63 11.71 11.80
C PHE A 14 -11.14 11.35 11.96
N LEU A 15 -10.32 12.39 11.87
CA LEU A 15 -8.96 12.48 12.38
C LEU A 15 -9.06 12.84 13.87
N HIS A 16 -8.64 11.94 14.75
CA HIS A 16 -8.53 12.25 16.18
C HIS A 16 -7.09 12.09 16.65
N ARG A 17 -6.68 12.97 17.57
CA ARG A 17 -5.45 12.86 18.35
C ARG A 17 -5.84 12.23 19.68
N SER A 18 -5.19 11.13 20.08
CA SER A 18 -5.40 10.58 21.42
C SER A 18 -4.97 11.64 22.47
N GLU A 19 -5.90 12.07 23.33
CA GLU A 19 -5.64 13.03 24.41
C GLU A 19 -4.83 12.43 25.56
N THR A 20 -4.76 11.11 25.68
CA THR A 20 -4.13 10.42 26.81
C THR A 20 -2.70 9.96 26.52
N ASP A 21 -2.32 9.77 25.25
CA ASP A 21 -1.11 9.00 24.91
C ASP A 21 -0.13 9.73 23.97
N ASN A 22 -0.49 10.92 23.47
CA ASN A 22 0.29 11.68 22.49
C ASN A 22 0.62 10.88 21.19
N LYS A 23 -0.10 9.79 20.91
CA LYS A 23 0.07 8.96 19.70
C LYS A 23 -0.68 9.59 18.51
N PRO A 24 -0.08 9.67 17.31
CA PRO A 24 -0.69 10.33 16.15
C PRO A 24 -1.77 9.47 15.44
N PHE A 25 -2.25 9.95 14.30
CA PHE A 25 -3.56 9.70 13.66
C PHE A 25 -4.19 8.29 13.75
N VAL A 26 -5.48 8.30 14.10
CA VAL A 26 -6.38 7.15 14.05
C VAL A 26 -7.36 7.33 12.89
N ILE A 27 -7.53 6.31 12.06
CA ILE A 27 -8.64 6.24 11.10
C ILE A 27 -9.73 5.40 11.74
N ALA A 28 -10.94 5.95 11.83
CA ALA A 28 -12.13 5.14 11.96
C ALA A 28 -12.86 5.10 10.60
N LYS A 29 -13.18 3.89 10.12
CA LYS A 29 -13.93 3.70 8.88
C LYS A 29 -14.96 2.58 9.03
N LEU A 30 -15.96 2.60 8.17
CA LEU A 30 -16.82 1.44 8.00
C LEU A 30 -16.13 0.44 7.09
N ALA A 31 -16.06 -0.81 7.53
CA ALA A 31 -15.42 -1.92 6.82
C ALA A 31 -16.37 -3.11 6.72
N SER A 32 -16.18 -3.94 5.70
CA SER A 32 -16.89 -5.22 5.60
C SER A 32 -16.34 -6.24 6.61
N GLY A 33 -17.13 -7.25 6.99
CA GLY A 33 -16.63 -8.37 7.79
C GLY A 33 -15.41 -9.06 7.18
N LYS A 34 -15.41 -9.26 5.85
CA LYS A 34 -14.28 -9.80 5.08
C LYS A 34 -13.02 -8.96 5.26
N GLU A 35 -13.14 -7.64 5.11
CA GLU A 35 -12.00 -6.74 5.24
C GLU A 35 -11.39 -6.78 6.65
N VAL A 36 -12.24 -6.80 7.69
CA VAL A 36 -11.77 -6.95 9.07
C VAL A 36 -11.04 -8.26 9.26
N GLU A 37 -11.60 -9.38 8.78
CA GLU A 37 -10.98 -10.70 8.86
C GLU A 37 -9.61 -10.73 8.16
N HIS A 38 -9.53 -10.24 6.93
CA HIS A 38 -8.29 -10.22 6.17
C HIS A 38 -7.24 -9.31 6.82
N THR A 39 -7.64 -8.17 7.36
CA THR A 39 -6.71 -7.25 8.05
C THR A 39 -6.24 -7.83 9.39
N LEU A 40 -7.10 -8.58 10.11
CA LEU A 40 -6.73 -9.30 11.34
C LEU A 40 -5.71 -10.42 11.05
N HIS A 41 -5.91 -11.14 9.94
CA HIS A 41 -5.00 -12.20 9.49
C HIS A 41 -3.57 -11.70 9.24
N LEU A 42 -3.41 -10.42 8.92
CA LEU A 42 -2.14 -9.81 8.56
C LEU A 42 -1.45 -9.05 9.71
N GLN A 43 -2.04 -8.96 10.91
CA GLN A 43 -1.53 -8.10 12.01
C GLN A 43 -0.06 -8.34 12.41
N ALA A 44 0.46 -9.55 12.19
CA ALA A 44 1.84 -9.89 12.51
C ALA A 44 2.84 -9.51 11.39
N ILE A 45 2.37 -9.06 10.23
CA ILE A 45 3.20 -8.77 9.06
C ILE A 45 3.62 -7.30 9.08
N PRO A 46 4.93 -7.01 9.20
CA PRO A 46 5.44 -5.64 9.09
C PRO A 46 5.00 -5.00 7.78
N GLY A 47 4.60 -3.74 7.85
CA GLY A 47 4.16 -2.97 6.69
C GLY A 47 2.68 -3.17 6.35
N THR A 48 1.90 -3.85 7.20
CA THR A 48 0.44 -3.87 7.09
C THR A 48 -0.20 -3.02 8.20
N VAL A 49 -1.44 -2.58 7.97
CA VAL A 49 -2.15 -1.71 8.91
C VAL A 49 -2.53 -2.42 10.22
N GLU A 50 -2.24 -1.78 11.34
CA GLU A 50 -2.64 -2.26 12.67
C GLU A 50 -4.11 -1.94 12.95
N ILE A 51 -4.86 -2.93 13.40
CA ILE A 51 -6.21 -2.75 13.93
C ILE A 51 -6.09 -2.47 15.42
N LEU A 52 -6.51 -1.27 15.83
CA LEU A 52 -6.61 -0.91 17.25
C LEU A 52 -7.89 -1.48 17.87
N SER A 53 -9.00 -1.41 17.14
CA SER A 53 -10.29 -1.93 17.58
C SER A 53 -11.23 -2.13 16.39
N HIS A 54 -12.19 -3.02 16.53
CA HIS A 54 -13.33 -3.10 15.62
C HIS A 54 -14.62 -3.44 16.36
N HIS A 55 -15.75 -2.91 15.88
CA HIS A 55 -17.06 -3.11 16.49
C HIS A 55 -18.13 -3.45 15.44
N PRO A 56 -18.86 -4.57 15.57
CA PRO A 56 -19.99 -4.88 14.70
C PRO A 56 -21.09 -3.81 14.80
N MET A 57 -21.65 -3.41 13.66
CA MET A 57 -22.74 -2.44 13.63
C MET A 57 -24.11 -3.12 13.69
N MET A 58 -24.87 -2.81 14.75
CA MET A 58 -26.21 -3.38 15.00
C MET A 58 -27.21 -3.17 13.84
N ARG A 59 -27.08 -2.08 13.06
CA ARG A 59 -28.06 -1.69 12.04
C ARG A 59 -27.83 -2.30 10.66
N LYS A 60 -26.65 -2.86 10.39
CA LYS A 60 -26.31 -3.37 9.05
C LYS A 60 -25.44 -4.60 9.18
N LYS A 61 -26.00 -5.75 8.78
CA LYS A 61 -25.31 -7.04 8.75
C LYS A 61 -23.98 -6.89 8.01
N ASP A 62 -22.93 -7.53 8.53
CA ASP A 62 -21.58 -7.57 7.97
C ASP A 62 -20.84 -6.22 7.85
N THR A 63 -21.34 -5.17 8.51
CA THR A 63 -20.64 -3.87 8.61
C THR A 63 -20.00 -3.72 9.98
N ASN A 64 -18.72 -3.36 10.00
CA ASN A 64 -17.95 -3.10 11.20
C ASN A 64 -17.46 -1.66 11.21
N LEU A 65 -17.44 -1.02 12.38
CA LEU A 65 -16.60 0.14 12.62
C LEU A 65 -15.18 -0.38 12.86
N LEU A 66 -14.26 -0.08 11.95
CA LEU A 66 -12.86 -0.46 12.02
C LEU A 66 -12.02 0.75 12.41
N ILE A 67 -11.23 0.61 13.46
CA ILE A 67 -10.33 1.64 13.98
C ILE A 67 -8.89 1.16 13.76
N THR A 68 -8.14 1.89 12.96
CA THR A 68 -6.76 1.59 12.61
C THR A 68 -5.83 2.75 12.93
N TYR A 69 -4.55 2.42 13.11
CA TYR A 69 -3.50 3.39 13.39
C TYR A 69 -2.55 3.54 12.20
N TYR A 70 -2.21 4.79 11.85
CA TYR A 70 -1.00 5.09 11.09
C TYR A 70 -0.59 6.55 11.28
N VAL A 71 0.69 6.84 11.17
CA VAL A 71 1.22 8.20 11.32
C VAL A 71 1.99 8.55 10.07
N GLY A 72 1.46 9.42 9.21
CA GLY A 72 2.24 9.89 8.07
C GLY A 72 1.39 10.37 6.92
N LEU A 73 2.00 10.41 5.73
CA LEU A 73 1.34 10.78 4.48
C LEU A 73 1.01 9.52 3.70
N ASN A 74 -0.04 9.55 2.88
CA ASN A 74 -0.13 8.53 1.83
C ASN A 74 0.85 8.85 0.69
N LEU A 75 1.21 7.83 -0.08
CA LEU A 75 2.24 7.90 -1.11
C LEU A 75 1.86 8.88 -2.22
N GLN A 76 0.55 9.10 -2.45
CA GLN A 76 0.05 10.11 -3.40
C GLN A 76 0.56 11.52 -3.09
N TRP A 77 0.74 11.87 -1.82
CA TRP A 77 1.28 13.16 -1.38
C TRP A 77 2.79 13.11 -1.11
N TYR A 78 3.30 11.97 -0.67
CA TYR A 78 4.71 11.77 -0.33
C TYR A 78 5.65 12.26 -1.43
N CYS A 79 5.51 11.79 -2.68
CA CYS A 79 6.47 12.09 -3.75
C CYS A 79 6.61 13.60 -4.01
N GLY A 80 5.49 14.32 -4.06
CA GLY A 80 5.48 15.76 -4.31
C GLY A 80 5.91 16.62 -3.12
N THR A 81 5.98 16.04 -1.92
CA THR A 81 6.37 16.75 -0.68
C THR A 81 7.72 16.31 -0.13
N TYR A 82 8.33 15.26 -0.68
CA TYR A 82 9.57 14.65 -0.20
C TYR A 82 10.70 15.65 -0.01
N GLN A 83 10.93 16.57 -0.96
CA GLN A 83 12.00 17.58 -0.86
C GLN A 83 11.90 18.46 0.39
N TYR A 84 10.69 18.67 0.92
CA TYR A 84 10.44 19.50 2.10
C TYR A 84 10.44 18.70 3.40
N LEU A 85 10.35 17.36 3.29
CA LEU A 85 10.16 16.45 4.42
C LEU A 85 11.26 15.40 4.51
N SER A 86 12.31 15.45 3.68
CA SER A 86 13.34 14.41 3.54
C SER A 86 14.04 14.03 4.85
N SER A 87 14.11 14.94 5.83
CA SER A 87 14.64 14.68 7.18
C SER A 87 13.64 14.01 8.14
N ARG A 88 12.37 13.88 7.73
CA ARG A 88 11.23 13.40 8.54
C ARG A 88 10.55 12.18 7.95
N VAL A 89 10.86 11.77 6.72
CA VAL A 89 10.24 10.61 6.08
C VAL A 89 11.32 9.69 5.52
N PRO A 90 11.06 8.38 5.43
CA PRO A 90 12.01 7.44 4.85
C PRO A 90 12.36 7.83 3.38
N PRO A 91 13.59 7.58 2.92
CA PRO A 91 13.98 7.80 1.54
C PRO A 91 13.18 6.92 0.55
N PRO A 92 12.99 7.34 -0.72
CA PRO A 92 12.13 6.63 -1.67
C PRO A 92 12.54 5.19 -1.95
N LEU A 93 13.85 4.91 -1.99
CA LEU A 93 14.35 3.54 -2.15
C LEU A 93 13.97 2.64 -0.97
N GLN A 94 13.98 3.17 0.26
CA GLN A 94 13.52 2.44 1.44
C GLN A 94 12.01 2.19 1.36
N VAL A 95 11.21 3.21 1.02
CA VAL A 95 9.75 3.08 0.83
C VAL A 95 9.43 1.99 -0.20
N ALA A 96 10.10 1.99 -1.34
CA ALA A 96 9.89 0.99 -2.39
C ALA A 96 10.34 -0.42 -1.95
N THR A 97 11.47 -0.54 -1.26
CA THR A 97 11.97 -1.82 -0.73
C THR A 97 11.01 -2.43 0.28
N ASP A 98 10.49 -1.61 1.21
CA ASP A 98 9.58 -2.06 2.26
C ASP A 98 8.19 -2.38 1.69
N LEU A 99 7.73 -1.65 0.67
CA LEU A 99 6.52 -2.00 -0.07
C LEU A 99 6.66 -3.38 -0.74
N LEU A 100 7.76 -3.64 -1.45
CA LEU A 100 7.99 -4.93 -2.11
C LEU A 100 8.02 -6.09 -1.10
N ALA A 101 8.66 -5.88 0.06
CA ALA A 101 8.69 -6.86 1.13
C ALA A 101 7.29 -7.12 1.69
N THR A 102 6.52 -6.06 1.96
CA THR A 102 5.14 -6.15 2.46
C THR A 102 4.26 -6.95 1.50
N VAL A 103 4.27 -6.61 0.21
CA VAL A 103 3.45 -7.31 -0.81
C VAL A 103 3.85 -8.78 -0.90
N GLN A 104 5.15 -9.08 -0.82
CA GLN A 104 5.62 -10.46 -0.81
C GLN A 104 5.09 -11.24 0.41
N ASP A 105 5.10 -10.62 1.59
CA ASP A 105 4.72 -11.29 2.83
C ASP A 105 3.20 -11.48 2.95
N ILE A 106 2.38 -10.54 2.45
CA ILE A 106 0.93 -10.78 2.35
C ILE A 106 0.61 -11.94 1.39
N HIS A 107 1.36 -12.07 0.28
CA HIS A 107 1.19 -13.19 -0.66
C HIS A 107 1.53 -14.53 0.00
N LYS A 108 2.63 -14.60 0.76
CA LYS A 108 3.00 -15.79 1.55
C LYS A 108 1.97 -16.12 2.63
N ALA A 109 1.29 -15.11 3.17
CA ALA A 109 0.19 -15.30 4.11
C ALA A 109 -1.12 -15.73 3.43
N GLY A 110 -1.14 -15.94 2.11
CA GLY A 110 -2.30 -16.44 1.39
C GLY A 110 -3.32 -15.37 1.04
N LEU A 111 -2.92 -14.09 0.93
CA LEU A 111 -3.79 -12.99 0.51
C LEU A 111 -3.15 -12.16 -0.61
N ALA A 112 -3.95 -11.80 -1.61
CA ALA A 112 -3.64 -10.75 -2.58
C ALA A 112 -4.43 -9.48 -2.22
N HIS A 113 -3.80 -8.30 -2.33
CA HIS A 113 -4.38 -7.01 -1.95
C HIS A 113 -5.39 -6.49 -2.98
N LEU A 114 -5.03 -6.56 -4.26
CA LEU A 114 -5.86 -6.27 -5.45
C LEU A 114 -6.34 -4.83 -5.62
N ASP A 115 -5.92 -3.90 -4.75
CA ASP A 115 -6.12 -2.46 -4.92
C ASP A 115 -4.87 -1.65 -4.52
N ILE A 116 -3.69 -2.14 -4.92
CA ILE A 116 -2.41 -1.45 -4.64
C ILE A 116 -2.35 -0.17 -5.49
N LYS A 117 -2.26 0.97 -4.82
CA LYS A 117 -2.17 2.32 -5.42
C LYS A 117 -1.64 3.32 -4.40
N PRO A 118 -1.17 4.51 -4.79
CA PRO A 118 -0.52 5.47 -3.90
C PRO A 118 -1.41 5.96 -2.74
N THR A 119 -2.73 5.95 -2.90
CA THR A 119 -3.63 6.34 -1.80
C THR A 119 -3.77 5.26 -0.73
N ASN A 120 -3.41 4.01 -1.04
CA ASN A 120 -3.51 2.84 -0.16
C ASN A 120 -2.14 2.44 0.42
N ILE A 121 -1.14 3.30 0.26
CA ILE A 121 0.20 3.12 0.83
C ILE A 121 0.47 4.34 1.71
N CYS A 122 0.70 4.11 2.98
CA CYS A 122 1.07 5.13 3.95
C CYS A 122 2.59 5.09 4.17
N VAL A 123 3.22 6.26 4.20
CA VAL A 123 4.63 6.44 4.49
C VAL A 123 4.74 7.09 5.86
N PRO A 124 5.33 6.40 6.85
CA PRO A 124 5.33 6.91 8.20
C PRO A 124 6.30 8.08 8.41
N ASP A 125 6.07 8.85 9.47
CA ASP A 125 7.07 9.79 9.96
C ASP A 125 8.28 9.01 10.52
N GLY A 126 9.47 9.29 9.99
CA GLY A 126 10.72 8.57 10.23
C GLY A 126 11.25 8.64 11.66
N ALA A 127 10.63 9.45 12.54
CA ALA A 127 10.86 9.37 13.98
C ALA A 127 10.36 8.05 14.61
N LEU A 128 9.55 7.27 13.88
CA LEU A 128 9.04 5.98 14.31
C LEU A 128 9.89 4.86 13.69
N SER A 129 10.40 3.95 14.53
CA SER A 129 11.05 2.70 14.13
C SER A 129 10.06 1.77 13.41
N SER A 130 9.64 2.16 12.22
CA SER A 130 8.53 1.58 11.46
C SER A 130 8.99 1.30 10.03
N PRO A 131 8.37 0.31 9.35
CA PRO A 131 8.63 0.07 7.94
C PRO A 131 8.34 1.33 7.13
N GLY A 132 9.15 1.61 6.11
CA GLY A 132 9.04 2.80 5.28
C GLY A 132 7.77 2.87 4.44
N ALA A 133 7.00 1.79 4.37
CA ALA A 133 5.68 1.74 3.75
C ALA A 133 4.72 0.87 4.57
N VAL A 134 3.48 1.31 4.67
CA VAL A 134 2.37 0.58 5.30
C VAL A 134 1.22 0.47 4.31
N LEU A 135 0.89 -0.75 3.89
CA LEU A 135 -0.25 -1.05 3.04
C LEU A 135 -1.54 -1.01 3.87
N ILE A 136 -2.52 -0.27 3.36
CA ILE A 136 -3.83 -0.07 3.99
C ILE A 136 -4.95 -0.47 3.02
N ASP A 137 -6.16 -0.63 3.55
CA ASP A 137 -7.39 -0.81 2.76
C ASP A 137 -7.52 -2.15 2.01
N PHE A 138 -7.65 -3.22 2.79
CA PHE A 138 -7.83 -4.60 2.30
C PHE A 138 -9.26 -4.90 1.82
N GLY A 139 -10.09 -3.90 1.52
CA GLY A 139 -11.48 -4.10 1.09
C GLY A 139 -11.62 -4.94 -0.20
N SER A 140 -10.66 -4.82 -1.11
CA SER A 140 -10.60 -5.57 -2.38
C SER A 140 -9.88 -6.91 -2.28
N SER A 141 -9.23 -7.19 -1.15
CA SER A 141 -8.35 -8.35 -1.01
C SER A 141 -9.10 -9.69 -1.08
N GLN A 142 -8.37 -10.72 -1.53
CA GLN A 142 -8.88 -12.08 -1.75
C GLN A 142 -7.86 -13.13 -1.33
N ARG A 143 -8.34 -14.30 -0.92
CA ARG A 143 -7.51 -15.45 -0.53
C ARG A 143 -6.89 -16.12 -1.75
N ILE A 144 -5.66 -16.58 -1.60
CA ILE A 144 -4.88 -17.31 -2.60
C ILE A 144 -4.28 -18.59 -1.98
N PRO A 145 -4.42 -19.78 -2.61
CA PRO A 145 -5.25 -20.02 -3.79
C PRO A 145 -6.75 -19.89 -3.44
N GLY A 146 -7.56 -19.46 -4.41
CA GLY A 146 -8.99 -19.23 -4.23
C GLY A 146 -9.68 -18.88 -5.56
N CYS A 147 -11.01 -18.81 -5.55
CA CYS A 147 -11.77 -18.36 -6.72
C CYS A 147 -11.66 -16.84 -6.88
N VAL A 148 -11.33 -16.40 -8.09
CA VAL A 148 -11.28 -14.98 -8.44
C VAL A 148 -12.70 -14.39 -8.39
N CYS A 149 -12.88 -13.34 -7.60
CA CYS A 149 -14.16 -12.67 -7.40
C CYS A 149 -14.13 -11.23 -7.92
N TYR A 150 -14.67 -10.97 -9.11
CA TYR A 150 -14.81 -9.64 -9.70
C TYR A 150 -16.03 -8.86 -9.15
N PRO A 151 -16.07 -7.53 -9.24
CA PRO A 151 -14.98 -6.63 -9.64
C PRO A 151 -14.04 -6.29 -8.47
N PHE A 152 -12.77 -5.99 -8.78
CA PHE A 152 -11.78 -5.46 -7.83
C PHE A 152 -10.84 -4.46 -8.50
N GLY A 153 -10.06 -3.74 -7.69
CA GLY A 153 -9.07 -2.77 -8.14
C GLY A 153 -9.64 -1.42 -8.55
N THR A 154 -8.73 -0.55 -9.01
CA THR A 154 -9.03 0.84 -9.40
C THR A 154 -8.52 1.12 -10.80
N VAL A 155 -9.38 1.68 -11.66
CA VAL A 155 -9.02 2.11 -13.02
C VAL A 155 -7.73 2.95 -13.02
N GLY A 156 -6.84 2.66 -13.97
CA GLY A 156 -5.50 3.24 -14.06
C GLY A 156 -4.41 2.47 -13.29
N TRP A 157 -4.80 1.57 -12.39
CA TRP A 157 -3.92 0.65 -11.64
C TRP A 157 -4.17 -0.82 -11.99
N LEU A 158 -5.24 -1.12 -12.73
CA LEU A 158 -5.57 -2.47 -13.17
C LEU A 158 -4.49 -3.05 -14.07
N ALA A 159 -4.23 -4.35 -13.92
CA ALA A 159 -3.37 -5.11 -14.81
C ALA A 159 -4.12 -5.43 -16.12
N PRO A 160 -3.43 -5.54 -17.27
CA PRO A 160 -4.09 -5.75 -18.57
C PRO A 160 -5.00 -6.98 -18.59
N GLU A 161 -4.59 -8.07 -17.95
CA GLU A 161 -5.37 -9.31 -17.82
C GLU A 161 -6.66 -9.14 -17.01
N VAL A 162 -6.69 -8.18 -16.06
CA VAL A 162 -7.87 -7.82 -15.28
C VAL A 162 -8.79 -6.89 -16.09
N GLU A 163 -8.21 -5.94 -16.85
CA GLU A 163 -8.97 -5.05 -17.74
C GLU A 163 -9.63 -5.81 -18.90
N CYS A 164 -9.01 -6.89 -19.37
CA CYS A 164 -9.57 -7.79 -20.37
C CYS A 164 -10.52 -8.85 -19.81
N GLU A 165 -10.86 -8.79 -18.52
CA GLU A 165 -11.78 -9.73 -17.83
C GLU A 165 -11.42 -11.22 -18.05
N GLN A 166 -10.13 -11.56 -17.99
CA GLN A 166 -9.70 -12.95 -18.11
C GLN A 166 -10.19 -13.77 -16.90
N GLU A 167 -10.59 -15.03 -17.14
CA GLU A 167 -11.09 -15.92 -16.09
C GLU A 167 -9.95 -16.51 -15.23
N ASP A 168 -8.83 -16.85 -15.86
CA ASP A 168 -7.66 -17.47 -15.20
C ASP A 168 -6.58 -16.44 -14.89
N VAL A 169 -6.84 -15.55 -13.92
CA VAL A 169 -5.89 -14.53 -13.49
C VAL A 169 -5.15 -14.95 -12.23
N ASP A 170 -3.82 -14.88 -12.28
CA ASP A 170 -2.97 -15.01 -11.09
C ASP A 170 -3.00 -13.70 -10.28
N LEU A 171 -3.69 -13.74 -9.14
CA LEU A 171 -3.90 -12.60 -8.25
C LEU A 171 -2.58 -12.03 -7.69
N CYS A 172 -1.52 -12.84 -7.55
CA CYS A 172 -0.20 -12.33 -7.15
C CYS A 172 0.42 -11.49 -8.26
N LEU A 173 0.30 -11.93 -9.52
CA LEU A 173 0.81 -11.19 -10.67
C LEU A 173 0.09 -9.86 -10.87
N VAL A 174 -1.20 -9.77 -10.52
CA VAL A 174 -1.95 -8.51 -10.51
C VAL A 174 -1.37 -7.51 -9.50
N ASP A 175 -1.08 -7.95 -8.28
CA ASP A 175 -0.44 -7.10 -7.27
C ASP A 175 0.97 -6.68 -7.68
N ILE A 176 1.73 -7.58 -8.32
CA ILE A 176 3.07 -7.29 -8.88
C ILE A 176 2.99 -6.16 -9.91
N TRP A 177 2.03 -6.24 -10.84
CA TRP A 177 1.78 -5.17 -11.81
C TRP A 177 1.48 -3.83 -11.12
N ALA A 178 0.52 -3.82 -10.20
CA ALA A 178 0.09 -2.61 -9.52
C ALA A 178 1.22 -1.99 -8.69
N THR A 179 2.08 -2.83 -8.09
CA THR A 179 3.29 -2.40 -7.40
C THR A 179 4.30 -1.77 -8.37
N GLY A 180 4.53 -2.36 -9.54
CA GLY A 180 5.37 -1.77 -10.60
C GLY A 180 4.87 -0.39 -11.05
N LYS A 181 3.55 -0.25 -11.26
CA LYS A 181 2.89 1.03 -11.56
C LYS A 181 3.13 2.08 -10.48
N VAL A 182 3.12 1.68 -9.20
CA VAL A 182 3.41 2.58 -8.08
C VAL A 182 4.85 3.08 -8.14
N LEU A 183 5.82 2.19 -8.37
CA LEU A 183 7.24 2.55 -8.48
C LEU A 183 7.49 3.51 -9.66
N LEU A 184 6.85 3.26 -10.81
CA LEU A 184 6.88 4.20 -11.95
C LEU A 184 6.27 5.55 -11.62
N ARG A 185 5.18 5.56 -10.84
CA ARG A 185 4.58 6.81 -10.42
C ARG A 185 5.51 7.59 -9.49
N MET A 186 6.21 6.91 -8.59
CA MET A 186 7.23 7.53 -7.73
C MET A 186 8.36 8.14 -8.56
N SER A 187 8.92 7.39 -9.53
CA SER A 187 10.03 7.88 -10.37
C SER A 187 9.65 9.08 -11.23
N GLN A 188 8.37 9.26 -11.56
CA GLN A 188 7.86 10.39 -12.34
C GLN A 188 7.56 11.65 -11.49
N GLN A 189 7.22 11.47 -10.21
CA GLN A 189 6.76 12.55 -9.34
C GLN A 189 7.86 13.10 -8.42
N LEU A 190 8.88 12.30 -8.12
CA LEU A 190 10.06 12.76 -7.38
C LEU A 190 10.90 13.71 -8.27
N LEU A 191 11.60 14.64 -7.63
CA LEU A 191 12.53 15.53 -8.32
C LEU A 191 13.76 14.77 -8.82
N GLN A 192 14.28 15.14 -10.00
CA GLN A 192 15.32 14.39 -10.72
C GLN A 192 16.65 14.23 -9.97
N ASP A 193 16.92 15.06 -8.97
CA ASP A 193 18.11 15.01 -8.11
C ASP A 193 18.00 14.00 -6.96
N VAL A 194 16.82 13.42 -6.75
CA VAL A 194 16.62 12.36 -5.75
C VAL A 194 17.30 11.07 -6.21
N SER A 195 18.21 10.56 -5.38
CA SER A 195 18.95 9.34 -5.65
C SER A 195 18.02 8.13 -5.86
N GLY A 196 18.37 7.26 -6.82
CA GLY A 196 17.67 6.00 -7.08
C GLY A 196 16.43 6.10 -8.00
N ILE A 197 16.09 7.27 -8.54
CA ILE A 197 14.93 7.42 -9.46
C ILE A 197 15.04 6.52 -10.69
N SER A 198 16.21 6.44 -11.32
CA SER A 198 16.43 5.61 -12.50
C SER A 198 16.16 4.13 -12.20
N LEU A 199 16.56 3.67 -11.03
CA LEU A 199 16.35 2.31 -10.56
C LEU A 199 14.89 2.04 -10.21
N LEU A 200 14.19 2.98 -9.55
CA LEU A 200 12.75 2.90 -9.32
C LEU A 200 11.99 2.74 -10.64
N ARG A 201 12.40 3.49 -11.67
CA ARG A 201 11.82 3.38 -13.01
C ARG A 201 12.09 2.01 -13.63
N GLU A 202 13.34 1.55 -13.65
CA GLU A 202 13.72 0.25 -14.24
C GLU A 202 12.98 -0.91 -13.56
N VAL A 203 12.98 -0.95 -12.23
CA VAL A 203 12.28 -1.99 -11.45
C VAL A 203 10.77 -1.89 -11.65
N GLY A 204 10.23 -0.66 -11.69
CA GLY A 204 8.82 -0.41 -11.97
C GLY A 204 8.39 -0.97 -13.33
N GLU A 205 9.15 -0.67 -14.39
CA GLU A 205 8.95 -1.19 -15.75
C GLU A 205 8.98 -2.73 -15.79
N ALA A 206 9.94 -3.35 -15.10
CA ALA A 206 10.08 -4.80 -15.07
C ALA A 206 8.96 -5.51 -14.28
N LEU A 207 8.44 -4.89 -13.22
CA LEU A 207 7.30 -5.42 -12.46
C LEU A 207 5.98 -5.24 -13.20
N SER A 208 5.81 -4.14 -13.93
CA SER A 208 4.62 -3.85 -14.73
C SER A 208 4.79 -4.17 -16.21
N ALA A 209 5.46 -5.29 -16.53
CA ALA A 209 5.48 -5.81 -17.90
C ALA A 209 4.04 -6.21 -18.31
N PRO A 210 3.56 -5.85 -19.53
CA PRO A 210 2.20 -6.15 -19.98
C PRO A 210 1.86 -7.64 -19.89
N THR A 211 2.79 -8.49 -20.30
CA THR A 211 2.66 -9.95 -20.21
C THR A 211 2.97 -10.41 -18.79
N PRO A 212 2.05 -11.11 -18.08
CA PRO A 212 2.29 -11.55 -16.71
C PRO A 212 3.56 -12.41 -16.53
N ALA A 213 3.86 -13.28 -17.49
CA ALA A 213 5.03 -14.16 -17.47
C ALA A 213 6.38 -13.43 -17.61
N GLU A 214 6.37 -12.17 -18.10
CA GLU A 214 7.58 -11.35 -18.25
C GLU A 214 7.88 -10.53 -17.00
N ARG A 215 6.95 -10.46 -16.03
CA ARG A 215 7.12 -9.70 -14.80
C ARG A 215 8.17 -10.34 -13.91
N ILE A 216 9.12 -9.55 -13.43
CA ILE A 216 10.08 -10.04 -12.43
C ILE A 216 9.39 -10.30 -11.09
N SER A 217 9.95 -11.20 -10.27
CA SER A 217 9.42 -11.45 -8.94
C SER A 217 9.70 -10.28 -7.97
N LEU A 218 8.86 -10.14 -6.93
CA LEU A 218 9.06 -9.16 -5.86
C LEU A 218 10.43 -9.31 -5.19
N VAL A 219 10.92 -10.56 -5.05
CA VAL A 219 12.25 -10.84 -4.50
C VAL A 219 13.35 -10.31 -5.41
N ALA A 220 13.27 -10.57 -6.72
CA ALA A 220 14.25 -10.08 -7.67
C ALA A 220 14.27 -8.54 -7.72
N ALA A 221 13.09 -7.91 -7.74
CA ALA A 221 12.92 -6.47 -7.67
C ALA A 221 13.56 -5.88 -6.39
N ARG A 222 13.25 -6.46 -5.22
CA ARG A 222 13.78 -6.01 -3.93
C ARG A 222 15.30 -6.14 -3.86
N ASN A 223 15.85 -7.25 -4.35
CA ASN A 223 17.30 -7.46 -4.39
C ASN A 223 18.00 -6.41 -5.27
N LYS A 224 17.41 -6.05 -6.42
CA LYS A 224 17.92 -4.94 -7.25
C LYS A 224 17.97 -3.62 -6.48
N LEU A 225 16.90 -3.27 -5.75
CA LEU A 225 16.86 -2.04 -4.95
C LEU A 225 17.90 -2.01 -3.81
N LEU A 226 18.09 -3.14 -3.13
CA LEU A 226 19.01 -3.25 -2.00
C LEU A 226 20.49 -3.21 -2.40
N VAL A 227 20.86 -3.84 -3.52
CA VAL A 227 22.24 -3.82 -4.02
C VAL A 227 22.68 -2.39 -4.32
N GLU A 228 21.83 -1.59 -4.96
CA GLU A 228 22.18 -0.19 -5.29
C GLU A 228 22.20 0.70 -4.04
N ALA A 229 21.26 0.52 -3.11
CA ALA A 229 21.25 1.27 -1.85
C ALA A 229 22.54 1.07 -1.04
N GLY A 230 23.15 -0.12 -1.11
CA GLY A 230 24.44 -0.40 -0.49
C GLY A 230 25.66 0.22 -1.19
N HIS A 231 25.53 0.64 -2.47
CA HIS A 231 26.58 1.36 -3.19
C HIS A 231 26.51 2.89 -3.01
N ILE A 232 25.41 3.40 -2.45
CA ILE A 232 25.14 4.83 -2.27
C ILE A 232 25.43 5.28 -0.81
N ALA A 233 25.52 4.34 0.14
CA ALA A 233 25.84 4.57 1.55
C ALA A 233 27.36 4.56 1.82
#